data_AF-A0A5C6TYT1-F1
#
_entry.id   AF-A0A5C6TYT1-F1
#
_cell.length_a   1.000
_cell.length_b   1.000
_cell.length_c   1.000
_cell.angle_alpha   90.00
_cell.angle_beta   90.00
_cell.angle_gamma   90.00
#
_symmetry.space_group_name_H-M   'P 1'
#
loop_
_entity.id
_entity.type
_entity.pdbx_description
1 polymer ?
#
loop_
_entity_poly.entity_id
_entity_poly.type
_entity_poly.pdbx_seq_one_letter_code
_entity_poly.pdbx_strand_id
1 'polypeptide(L)'
;MADALEYQRASGARSGGAAARHRPGPPRLRADAAAGAAPLAPGLCRSLPRCWPCNAHTTAGEALWAGVPVVTWEGPTFAQRVAPSLLNAVGLDVLASDGVAGYERQAIALARDPAARAALRAHLIAQRGGRLFDGERFARDIEALYERMWARAVAGLPPEHLPAAA
;
A
#
# COMPACT_ATOMS: atom_id res chain seq x y z
N MET A 1 25.23 -3.74 -16.34
CA MET A 1 24.00 -4.54 -16.57
C MET A 1 24.33 -5.97 -16.17
N ALA A 2 24.26 -6.26 -14.88
CA ALA A 2 24.56 -7.57 -14.31
C ALA A 2 23.29 -8.43 -14.35
N ASP A 3 23.45 -9.64 -14.85
CA ASP A 3 22.43 -10.52 -15.42
C ASP A 3 21.63 -11.26 -14.33
N ALA A 4 20.30 -11.31 -14.48
CA ALA A 4 19.33 -11.87 -13.53
C ALA A 4 19.40 -13.41 -13.38
N LEU A 5 20.36 -14.04 -14.06
CA LEU A 5 20.52 -15.50 -14.14
C LEU A 5 21.45 -16.10 -13.08
N GLU A 6 22.20 -15.26 -12.34
CA GLU A 6 23.14 -15.75 -11.32
C GLU A 6 22.47 -16.05 -9.96
N TYR A 7 21.35 -15.39 -9.67
CA TYR A 7 20.59 -15.61 -8.42
C TYR A 7 19.90 -16.98 -8.38
N GLN A 8 19.58 -17.57 -9.54
CA GLN A 8 18.86 -18.86 -9.61
C GLN A 8 19.77 -20.09 -9.50
N ARG A 9 21.10 -19.96 -9.49
CA ARG A 9 22.04 -21.09 -9.38
C ARG A 9 22.46 -21.42 -7.94
N ALA A 10 22.10 -20.57 -6.97
CA ALA A 10 22.46 -20.76 -5.56
C ALA A 10 21.54 -21.72 -4.77
N SER A 11 20.51 -22.30 -5.41
CA SER A 11 19.59 -23.24 -4.75
C SER A 11 19.44 -24.54 -5.52
N GLY A 12 20.49 -25.37 -5.47
CA GLY A 12 20.45 -26.69 -6.09
C GLY A 12 21.57 -27.59 -5.61
N ALA A 13 21.35 -28.32 -4.51
CA ALA A 13 21.90 -29.66 -4.27
C ALA A 13 21.45 -30.22 -2.92
N ARG A 14 20.63 -31.28 -2.93
CA ARG A 14 20.99 -32.63 -2.46
C ARG A 14 19.75 -33.52 -2.36
N SER A 15 19.62 -34.43 -3.33
CA SER A 15 18.81 -35.64 -3.25
C SER A 15 19.63 -36.75 -2.60
N GLY A 16 19.08 -37.36 -1.56
CA GLY A 16 19.60 -38.59 -0.93
C GLY A 16 18.47 -39.24 -0.15
N GLY A 17 18.03 -40.43 -0.57
CA GLY A 17 16.88 -41.13 -0.01
C GLY A 17 17.14 -41.76 1.36
N ALA A 18 16.11 -41.79 2.18
CA ALA A 18 15.95 -42.74 3.27
C ALA A 18 14.46 -42.87 3.62
N ALA A 19 13.92 -44.08 3.53
CA ALA A 19 12.56 -44.40 3.97
C ALA A 19 12.47 -44.26 5.50
N ALA A 20 11.64 -43.35 5.99
CA ALA A 20 11.38 -43.17 7.41
C ALA A 20 9.91 -42.84 7.67
N ARG A 21 9.20 -43.87 8.16
CA ARG A 21 8.03 -43.89 9.06
C ARG A 21 7.33 -42.54 9.27
N HIS A 22 6.04 -42.53 8.90
CA HIS A 22 5.12 -41.41 9.01
C HIS A 22 5.10 -40.83 10.44
N ARG A 23 5.77 -39.69 10.63
CA ARG A 23 5.62 -38.83 11.80
C ARG A 23 4.58 -37.75 11.42
N PRO A 24 3.52 -37.51 12.20
CA PRO A 24 2.65 -36.36 11.94
C PRO A 24 3.50 -35.09 12.02
N GLY A 25 3.49 -34.30 10.93
CA GLY A 25 4.20 -33.03 10.87
C GLY A 25 3.66 -32.03 11.90
N PRO A 26 4.45 -31.04 12.32
CA PRO A 26 3.96 -30.01 13.23
C PRO A 26 2.73 -29.33 12.61
N PRO A 27 1.74 -28.92 13.42
CA PRO A 27 0.56 -28.28 12.89
C PRO A 27 0.97 -27.07 12.07
N ARG A 28 0.50 -27.03 10.80
CA ARG A 28 0.58 -25.81 9.99
C ARG A 28 -0.04 -24.71 10.84
N LEU A 29 0.74 -23.68 11.14
CA LEU A 29 0.25 -22.42 11.68
C LEU A 29 -0.77 -21.86 10.68
N ARG A 30 -2.03 -22.29 10.83
CA ARG A 30 -3.16 -21.44 10.48
C ARG A 30 -3.06 -20.27 11.45
N ALA A 31 -3.18 -19.06 10.91
CA ALA A 31 -3.23 -17.85 11.69
C ALA A 31 -4.52 -17.83 12.52
N ASP A 32 -4.57 -18.65 13.57
CA ASP A 32 -5.49 -18.47 14.68
C ASP A 32 -4.87 -17.40 15.58
N ALA A 33 -5.23 -16.15 15.31
CA ALA A 33 -5.11 -15.10 16.30
C ALA A 33 -6.28 -15.24 17.28
N ALA A 34 -5.95 -15.64 18.51
CA ALA A 34 -6.90 -15.79 19.60
C ALA A 34 -7.51 -14.45 20.05
N ALA A 35 -8.72 -14.58 20.59
CA ALA A 35 -9.50 -13.67 21.43
C ALA A 35 -10.20 -12.46 20.76
N GLY A 36 -11.48 -12.68 20.45
CA GLY A 36 -12.52 -11.66 20.69
C GLY A 36 -12.84 -10.67 19.58
N ALA A 37 -13.03 -11.12 18.33
CA ALA A 37 -13.81 -10.36 17.36
C ALA A 37 -14.31 -11.30 16.25
N ALA A 38 -15.57 -11.13 15.83
CA ALA A 38 -16.23 -11.91 14.79
C ALA A 38 -15.38 -12.00 13.51
N PRO A 39 -15.45 -13.13 12.75
CA PRO A 39 -14.66 -13.30 11.55
C PRO A 39 -15.08 -12.27 10.49
N LEU A 40 -14.20 -11.32 10.21
CA LEU A 40 -14.40 -10.30 9.18
C LEU A 40 -14.07 -10.90 7.80
N ALA A 41 -14.89 -10.54 6.82
CA ALA A 41 -14.82 -11.05 5.45
C ALA A 41 -13.46 -10.80 4.76
N PRO A 42 -13.02 -11.70 3.86
CA PRO A 42 -11.78 -11.51 3.11
C PRO A 42 -11.87 -10.28 2.20
N GLY A 43 -10.92 -9.34 2.33
CA GLY A 43 -10.81 -8.18 1.45
C GLY A 43 -10.70 -6.82 2.11
N LEU A 44 -10.56 -6.73 3.44
CA LEU A 44 -10.16 -5.48 4.10
C LEU A 44 -8.66 -5.53 4.36
N CYS A 45 -7.87 -4.67 3.71
CA CYS A 45 -6.47 -4.49 4.06
C CYS A 45 -6.42 -3.82 5.43
N ARG A 46 -6.25 -4.61 6.49
CA ARG A 46 -6.01 -4.11 7.84
C ARG A 46 -4.62 -3.48 7.81
N SER A 47 -4.52 -2.15 7.77
CA SER A 47 -3.28 -1.48 8.16
C SER A 47 -3.04 -1.83 9.63
N LEU A 48 -2.22 -2.85 9.87
CA LEU A 48 -2.00 -3.34 11.22
C LEU A 48 -1.36 -2.20 12.04
N PRO A 49 -1.77 -1.94 13.29
CA PRO A 49 -1.03 -1.06 14.18
C PRO A 49 0.45 -1.47 14.36
N ARG A 50 0.83 -2.67 13.92
CA ARG A 50 2.21 -3.16 13.86
C ARG A 50 3.10 -2.46 12.83
N CYS A 51 2.55 -1.81 11.81
CA CYS A 51 3.37 -1.08 10.84
C CYS A 51 3.66 0.36 11.27
N TRP A 52 2.92 0.91 12.24
CA TRP A 52 3.20 2.25 12.78
C TRP A 52 4.61 2.32 13.40
N PRO A 53 5.44 3.30 13.05
CA PRO A 53 5.13 4.59 12.40
C PRO A 53 5.21 4.62 10.87
N CYS A 54 5.36 3.49 10.17
CA CYS A 54 5.40 3.44 8.71
C CYS A 54 4.07 2.93 8.13
N ASN A 55 3.35 3.79 7.42
CA ASN A 55 2.12 3.37 6.75
C ASN A 55 2.41 2.47 5.55
N ALA A 56 1.37 1.79 5.06
CA ALA A 56 1.45 1.04 3.82
C ALA A 56 1.72 2.00 2.64
N HIS A 57 2.73 1.71 1.84
CA HIS A 57 3.11 2.51 0.66
C HIS A 57 2.63 1.76 -0.59
N THR A 58 3.49 0.95 -1.22
CA THR A 58 3.15 0.16 -2.41
C THR A 58 1.92 -0.72 -2.20
N THR A 59 1.84 -1.40 -1.05
CA THR A 59 0.71 -2.29 -0.73
C THR A 59 -0.62 -1.54 -0.60
N ALA A 60 -0.60 -0.27 -0.20
CA ALA A 60 -1.81 0.55 -0.21
C ALA A 60 -2.22 0.88 -1.65
N GLY A 61 -1.27 1.26 -2.51
CA GLY A 61 -1.54 1.50 -3.94
C GLY A 61 -2.11 0.26 -4.64
N GLU A 62 -1.52 -0.92 -4.40
CA GLU A 62 -2.01 -2.20 -4.94
C GLU A 62 -3.42 -2.53 -4.45
N ALA A 63 -3.71 -2.31 -3.17
CA ALA A 63 -5.04 -2.52 -2.62
C ALA A 63 -6.07 -1.60 -3.30
N LEU A 64 -5.77 -0.31 -3.43
CA LEU A 64 -6.66 0.66 -4.09
C LEU A 64 -6.89 0.28 -5.56
N TRP A 65 -5.85 -0.12 -6.30
CA TRP A 65 -5.96 -0.62 -7.67
C TRP A 65 -6.85 -1.86 -7.78
N ALA A 66 -6.72 -2.79 -6.82
CA ALA A 66 -7.54 -3.98 -6.73
C ALA A 66 -9.01 -3.71 -6.31
N GLY A 67 -9.36 -2.47 -5.99
CA GLY A 67 -10.69 -2.09 -5.51
C GLY A 67 -10.93 -2.43 -4.03
N VAL A 68 -9.85 -2.59 -3.26
CA VAL A 68 -9.89 -2.85 -1.81
C VAL A 68 -9.73 -1.53 -1.06
N PRO A 69 -10.73 -1.10 -0.27
CA PRO A 69 -10.60 0.10 0.54
C PRO A 69 -9.54 -0.10 1.64
N VAL A 70 -8.74 0.95 1.86
CA VAL A 70 -7.72 1.02 2.91
C VAL A 70 -8.17 2.05 3.93
N VAL A 71 -8.13 1.70 5.21
CA VAL A 71 -8.31 2.66 6.31
C VAL A 71 -6.93 2.94 6.89
N THR A 72 -6.65 4.19 7.26
CA THR A 72 -5.37 4.58 7.85
C THR A 72 -5.57 5.73 8.84
N TRP A 73 -4.52 6.16 9.51
CA TRP A 73 -4.49 7.47 10.14
C TRP A 73 -3.23 8.25 9.76
N GLU A 74 -3.33 9.58 9.83
CA GLU A 74 -2.27 10.50 9.49
C GLU A 74 -1.37 10.80 10.70
N GLY A 75 -0.08 11.00 10.44
CA GLY A 75 0.91 11.45 11.41
C GLY A 75 1.81 12.53 10.85
N PRO A 76 2.69 13.12 11.68
CA PRO A 76 3.50 14.28 11.29
C PRO A 76 4.61 13.97 10.26
N THR A 77 5.01 12.71 10.11
CA THR A 77 6.15 12.32 9.27
C THR A 77 5.73 11.91 7.86
N PHE A 78 6.65 12.00 6.89
CA PHE A 78 6.40 11.56 5.52
C PHE A 78 5.94 10.09 5.44
N ALA A 79 6.60 9.18 6.15
CA ALA A 79 6.27 7.75 6.14
C ALA A 79 4.85 7.45 6.64
N GLN A 80 4.26 8.37 7.44
CA GLN A 80 2.88 8.31 7.95
C GLN A 80 1.87 8.97 7.01
N ARG A 81 2.32 9.68 5.96
CA ARG A 81 1.43 10.44 5.05
C ARG A 81 1.29 9.83 3.67
N VAL A 82 2.02 8.77 3.35
CA VAL A 82 1.90 8.10 2.04
C VAL A 82 0.50 7.53 1.83
N ALA A 83 -0.01 6.68 2.73
CA ALA A 83 -1.37 6.13 2.59
C ALA A 83 -2.47 7.23 2.57
N PRO A 84 -2.47 8.22 3.47
CA PRO A 84 -3.37 9.38 3.36
C PRO A 84 -3.29 10.11 2.02
N SER A 85 -2.09 10.32 1.47
CA SER A 85 -1.90 10.96 0.17
C SER A 85 -2.50 10.14 -0.98
N LEU A 86 -2.38 8.81 -0.94
CA LEU A 86 -2.99 7.92 -1.94
C LEU A 86 -4.52 7.97 -1.85
N LEU A 87 -5.07 8.00 -0.64
CA LEU A 87 -6.51 8.14 -0.41
C LEU A 87 -7.05 9.47 -0.93
N ASN A 88 -6.34 10.58 -0.68
CA ASN A 88 -6.67 11.88 -1.25
C ASN A 88 -6.69 11.83 -2.79
N ALA A 89 -5.67 11.22 -3.42
CA ALA A 89 -5.58 11.11 -4.87
C ALA A 89 -6.75 10.34 -5.53
N VAL A 90 -7.43 9.47 -4.79
CA VAL A 90 -8.65 8.77 -5.23
C VAL A 90 -9.93 9.36 -4.62
N GLY A 91 -9.88 10.49 -3.92
CA GLY A 91 -11.06 11.16 -3.34
C GLY A 91 -11.71 10.41 -2.16
N LEU A 92 -10.91 9.67 -1.40
CA LEU A 92 -11.33 8.93 -0.19
C LEU A 92 -10.55 9.37 1.05
N ASP A 93 -10.23 10.66 1.15
CA ASP A 93 -9.55 11.29 2.29
C ASP A 93 -10.26 11.01 3.62
N VAL A 94 -11.58 10.84 3.61
CA VAL A 94 -12.38 10.43 4.76
C VAL A 94 -11.94 9.11 5.40
N LEU A 95 -11.18 8.26 4.68
CA LEU A 95 -10.61 7.00 5.19
C LEU A 95 -9.28 7.17 5.94
N ALA A 96 -8.76 8.41 6.02
CA ALA A 96 -7.61 8.79 6.82
C ALA A 96 -8.07 9.51 8.10
N SER A 97 -8.02 8.80 9.23
CA SER A 97 -8.34 9.36 10.56
C SER A 97 -7.18 10.19 11.13
N ASP A 98 -7.45 10.95 12.18
CA ASP A 98 -6.48 11.78 12.93
C ASP A 98 -5.76 11.03 14.07
N GLY A 99 -6.07 9.75 14.27
CA GLY A 99 -5.41 8.91 15.27
C GLY A 99 -5.99 7.52 15.37
N VAL A 100 -5.42 6.73 16.28
CA VAL A 100 -5.73 5.30 16.47
C VAL A 100 -7.21 5.08 16.80
N ALA A 101 -7.79 5.90 17.66
CA ALA A 101 -9.19 5.74 18.05
C ALA A 101 -10.16 5.99 16.87
N GLY A 102 -9.87 6.98 16.02
CA GLY A 102 -10.64 7.24 14.80
C GLY A 102 -10.54 6.08 13.82
N TYR A 103 -9.30 5.62 13.61
CA TYR A 103 -9.00 4.47 12.78
C TYR A 103 -9.77 3.22 13.20
N GLU A 104 -9.76 2.88 14.50
CA GLU A 104 -10.45 1.70 15.01
C GLU A 104 -11.96 1.78 14.81
N ARG A 105 -12.58 2.92 15.15
CA ARG A 105 -14.01 3.15 14.93
C ARG A 105 -14.37 2.99 13.47
N GLN A 106 -13.58 3.59 12.58
CA GLN A 106 -13.82 3.56 11.15
C GLN A 106 -13.65 2.16 10.55
N ALA A 107 -12.60 1.45 10.93
CA ALA A 107 -12.36 0.08 10.52
C ALA A 107 -13.52 -0.83 10.95
N ILE A 108 -14.00 -0.69 12.20
CA ILE A 108 -15.13 -1.47 12.71
C ILE A 108 -16.43 -1.11 11.97
N ALA A 109 -16.71 0.18 11.77
CA ALA A 109 -17.90 0.64 11.05
C ALA A 109 -17.92 0.07 9.62
N LEU A 110 -16.81 0.21 8.90
CA LEU A 110 -16.69 -0.28 7.54
C LEU A 110 -16.76 -1.82 7.47
N ALA A 111 -16.26 -2.52 8.48
CA ALA A 111 -16.34 -3.97 8.54
C ALA A 111 -17.75 -4.49 8.82
N ARG A 112 -18.61 -3.68 9.47
CA ARG A 112 -20.02 -4.00 9.75
C ARG A 112 -20.98 -3.60 8.63
N ASP A 113 -20.53 -2.80 7.66
CA ASP A 113 -21.37 -2.32 6.57
C ASP A 113 -20.93 -2.86 5.18
N PRO A 114 -21.55 -3.96 4.71
CA PRO A 114 -21.26 -4.51 3.37
C PRO A 114 -21.63 -3.56 2.23
N ALA A 115 -22.67 -2.73 2.39
CA ALA A 115 -23.13 -1.82 1.35
C ALA A 115 -22.11 -0.68 1.16
N ALA A 116 -21.61 -0.10 2.26
CA ALA A 116 -20.52 0.87 2.21
C ALA A 116 -19.26 0.29 1.54
N ARG A 117 -18.87 -0.95 1.87
CA ARG A 117 -17.72 -1.61 1.21
C ARG A 117 -17.95 -1.80 -0.28
N ALA A 118 -19.16 -2.18 -0.70
CA ALA A 118 -19.50 -2.33 -2.11
C ALA A 118 -19.44 -0.99 -2.85
N ALA A 119 -19.94 0.09 -2.24
CA ALA A 119 -19.90 1.44 -2.80
C ALA A 119 -18.45 1.94 -2.96
N LEU A 120 -17.61 1.78 -1.93
CA LEU A 120 -16.18 2.15 -2.00
C LEU A 120 -15.45 1.34 -3.07
N ARG A 121 -15.72 0.05 -3.18
CA ARG A 121 -15.15 -0.79 -4.23
C ARG A 121 -15.54 -0.31 -5.63
N ALA A 122 -16.83 0.02 -5.84
CA ALA A 122 -17.30 0.55 -7.12
C ALA A 122 -16.61 1.87 -7.48
N HIS A 123 -16.47 2.77 -6.49
CA HIS A 123 -15.71 4.01 -6.64
C HIS A 123 -14.26 3.76 -7.06
N LEU A 124 -13.55 2.88 -6.35
CA LEU A 124 -12.15 2.55 -6.67
C LEU A 124 -11.98 1.94 -8.06
N ILE A 125 -12.92 1.09 -8.50
CA ILE A 125 -12.91 0.53 -9.85
C ILE A 125 -13.06 1.65 -10.89
N ALA A 126 -13.94 2.63 -10.65
CA ALA A 126 -14.09 3.80 -11.52
C ALA A 126 -12.83 4.69 -11.56
N GLN A 127 -12.05 4.74 -10.48
CA GLN A 127 -10.81 5.51 -10.39
C GLN A 127 -9.59 4.84 -11.03
N ARG A 128 -9.69 3.63 -11.61
CA ARG A 128 -8.56 2.96 -12.28
C ARG A 128 -7.98 3.75 -13.46
N GLY A 129 -8.80 4.56 -14.14
CA GLY A 129 -8.32 5.50 -15.17
C GLY A 129 -7.96 6.88 -14.62
N GLY A 130 -8.01 7.07 -13.30
CA GLY A 130 -7.77 8.35 -12.64
C GLY A 130 -6.28 8.69 -12.52
N ARG A 131 -6.01 9.93 -12.06
CA ARG A 131 -4.66 10.50 -11.98
C ARG A 131 -3.65 9.63 -11.24
N LEU A 132 -4.08 8.94 -10.18
CA LEU A 132 -3.17 8.12 -9.36
C LEU A 132 -2.52 6.98 -10.16
N PHE A 133 -3.20 6.46 -11.17
CA PHE A 133 -2.74 5.30 -11.95
C PHE A 133 -2.40 5.65 -13.41
N ASP A 134 -2.39 6.94 -13.75
CA ASP A 134 -2.00 7.46 -15.05
C ASP A 134 -0.48 7.62 -15.12
N GLY A 135 0.21 6.55 -15.52
CA GLY A 135 1.67 6.52 -15.61
C GLY A 135 2.25 7.48 -16.64
N GLU A 136 1.55 7.71 -17.76
CA GLU A 136 1.99 8.64 -18.80
C GLU A 136 1.92 10.08 -18.34
N ARG A 137 0.86 10.46 -17.62
CA ARG A 137 0.78 11.77 -16.97
C ARG A 137 1.85 11.93 -15.90
N PHE A 138 2.05 10.92 -15.05
CA PHE A 138 3.09 10.97 -14.03
C PHE A 138 4.47 11.21 -14.65
N ALA A 139 4.80 10.54 -15.77
CA ALA A 139 6.03 10.76 -16.51
C ALA A 139 6.15 12.21 -17.03
N ARG A 140 5.09 12.74 -17.65
CA ARG A 140 5.09 14.14 -18.12
C ARG A 140 5.24 15.15 -16.98
N ASP A 141 4.59 14.92 -15.86
CA ASP A 141 4.62 15.81 -14.70
C ASP A 141 6.03 15.84 -14.06
N ILE A 142 6.71 14.68 -13.97
CA ILE A 142 8.09 14.61 -13.44
C ILE A 142 9.13 15.16 -14.42
N GLU A 143 8.95 14.93 -15.73
CA GLU A 143 9.79 15.51 -16.79
C GLU A 143 9.74 17.04 -16.76
N ALA A 144 8.54 17.63 -16.67
CA ALA A 144 8.36 19.08 -16.55
C ALA A 144 9.03 19.65 -15.27
N LEU A 145 9.03 18.88 -14.18
CA LEU A 145 9.77 19.26 -12.97
C LEU A 145 11.28 19.22 -13.19
N TYR A 146 11.80 18.21 -13.87
CA TYR A 146 13.22 18.10 -14.20
C TYR A 146 13.69 19.24 -15.11
N GLU A 147 12.89 19.65 -16.11
CA GLU A 147 13.21 20.80 -16.96
C GLU A 147 13.35 22.09 -16.12
N ARG A 148 12.45 22.32 -15.16
CA ARG A 148 12.53 23.47 -14.24
C ARG A 148 13.76 23.41 -13.34
N MET A 149 14.07 22.24 -12.80
CA MET A 149 15.29 22.02 -12.01
C MET A 149 16.55 22.30 -12.83
N TRP A 150 16.58 21.81 -14.07
CA TRP A 150 17.71 21.95 -14.98
C TRP A 150 17.91 23.41 -15.43
N ALA A 151 16.85 24.09 -15.86
CA ALA A 151 16.91 25.50 -16.23
C ALA A 151 17.48 26.37 -15.10
N ARG A 152 17.09 26.08 -13.86
CA ARG A 152 17.58 26.77 -12.67
C ARG A 152 19.07 26.50 -12.42
N ALA A 153 19.50 25.25 -12.56
CA ALA A 153 20.91 24.86 -12.41
C ALA A 153 21.79 25.52 -13.48
N VAL A 154 21.36 25.52 -14.75
CA VAL A 154 22.07 26.17 -15.87
C VAL A 154 22.17 27.68 -15.66
N ALA A 155 21.18 28.31 -15.04
CA ALA A 155 21.21 29.72 -14.66
C ALA A 155 22.09 30.04 -13.44
N GLY A 156 22.74 29.04 -12.83
CA GLY A 156 23.60 29.23 -11.65
C GLY A 156 22.84 29.58 -10.37
N LEU A 157 21.52 29.34 -10.33
CA LEU A 157 20.68 29.65 -9.17
C LEU A 157 20.75 28.52 -8.13
N PRO A 158 20.70 28.82 -6.82
CA PRO A 158 20.75 27.81 -5.77
C PRO A 158 19.47 26.95 -5.73
N PRO A 159 19.52 25.71 -5.18
CA PRO A 159 18.33 24.89 -4.97
C PRO A 159 17.27 25.62 -4.14
N GLU A 160 16.00 25.47 -4.53
CA GLU A 160 14.85 26.06 -3.85
C GLU A 160 13.67 25.07 -3.90
N HIS A 161 12.67 25.27 -3.04
CA HIS A 161 11.42 24.53 -3.13
C HIS A 161 10.72 24.81 -4.47
N LEU A 162 10.50 23.76 -5.25
CA LEU A 162 9.73 23.82 -6.49
C LEU A 162 8.39 23.13 -6.26
N PRO A 163 7.26 23.86 -6.28
CA PRO A 163 5.95 23.23 -6.14
C PRO A 163 5.65 22.36 -7.36
N ALA A 164 4.87 21.31 -7.14
CA ALA A 164 4.29 20.52 -8.22
C ALA A 164 3.45 21.44 -9.13
N ALA A 165 3.50 21.21 -10.44
CA ALA A 165 2.62 21.93 -11.37
C ALA A 165 1.16 21.54 -11.10
N ALA A 166 0.24 22.51 -11.21
CA ALA A 166 -1.19 22.31 -10.94
C ALA A 166 -1.85 21.39 -11.99
#